data_AF-A0A2N2MXV0-F1
#
_entry.id   AF-A0A2N2MXV0-F1
#
_cell.length_a   1.000
_cell.length_b   1.000
_cell.length_c   1.000
_cell.angle_alpha   90.00
_cell.angle_beta   90.00
_cell.angle_gamma   90.00
#
_symmetry.space_group_name_H-M   'P 1'
#
loop_
_entity.id
_entity.type
_entity.pdbx_description
1 polymer ?
#
loop_
_entity_poly.entity_id
_entity_poly.type
_entity_poly.pdbx_seq_one_letter_code
_entity_poly.pdbx_strand_id
1 'polypeptide(L)'
;MEFLEYINTLASEELKTLPGLTPALAEKVAAERPFATLDDFSNLKGLTEKRLATMMEDFGKKVEAENAEKLLNAEAASSEEIAEAVGNEVDKLTRQSNIRRVITWVVVLILLGGAVFAAIKWGIPFVYDRYIKPVENNAASITDLADQQKAEIVRLDEEIAALQERAATLEARADSVDQSLAAQDASLLQLENMQKLLDSDFSIHKTEVLAELSNQLSMTRSIELISRSRLYLSESNFGLAKADLQAARDLLYTLLEKLPADQIGALKIVIERVDMAIEKLPAYPVVAANDVDTAWQYLVDGLPNVPAQAVTPVILPSTETPEPTATVETAATLEATTTP
;
A
#
# COMPACT_ATOMS: atom_id res chain seq x y z
N MET A 1 36.76 39.44 -3.78
CA MET A 1 36.07 40.14 -4.88
C MET A 1 36.81 39.96 -6.21
N GLU A 2 38.13 39.83 -6.22
CA GLU A 2 38.92 39.67 -7.46
C GLU A 2 38.53 38.46 -8.33
N PHE A 3 38.09 37.34 -7.73
CA PHE A 3 37.63 36.18 -8.51
C PHE A 3 36.38 36.49 -9.36
N LEU A 4 35.43 37.27 -8.86
CA LEU A 4 34.22 37.62 -9.62
C LEU A 4 34.54 38.60 -10.76
N GLU A 5 35.46 39.53 -10.53
CA GLU A 5 35.97 40.43 -11.55
C GLU A 5 36.72 39.65 -12.65
N TYR A 6 37.52 38.66 -12.27
CA TYR A 6 38.19 37.73 -13.18
C TYR A 6 37.20 36.94 -14.04
N ILE A 7 36.16 36.36 -13.43
CA ILE A 7 35.13 35.61 -14.17
C ILE A 7 34.29 36.51 -15.07
N ASN A 8 33.99 37.76 -14.67
CA ASN A 8 33.21 38.69 -15.47
C ASN A 8 34.00 39.30 -16.65
N THR A 9 35.33 39.36 -16.57
CA THR A 9 36.20 39.95 -17.60
C THR A 9 36.86 38.95 -18.54
N LEU A 10 36.85 37.65 -18.21
CA LEU A 10 37.49 36.60 -19.01
C LEU A 10 36.88 36.46 -20.41
N ALA A 11 37.71 36.28 -21.45
CA ALA A 11 37.22 35.97 -22.79
C ALA A 11 36.51 34.59 -22.85
N SER A 12 35.52 34.44 -23.73
CA SER A 12 34.73 33.20 -23.86
C SER A 12 35.54 31.96 -24.24
N GLU A 13 36.72 32.14 -24.84
CA GLU A 13 37.63 31.04 -25.18
C GLU A 13 38.47 30.59 -23.97
N GLU A 14 38.84 31.50 -23.08
CA GLU A 14 39.60 31.20 -21.85
C GLU A 14 38.72 30.51 -20.79
N LEU A 15 37.40 30.73 -20.86
CA LEU A 15 36.44 30.01 -20.02
C LEU A 15 36.43 28.49 -20.32
N LYS A 16 36.66 28.09 -21.57
CA LYS A 16 36.63 26.67 -21.97
C LYS A 16 37.86 25.91 -21.49
N THR A 17 38.95 26.62 -21.21
CA THR A 17 40.21 26.04 -20.75
C THR A 17 40.29 25.88 -19.23
N LEU A 18 39.30 26.40 -18.48
CA LEU A 18 39.29 26.31 -17.02
C LEU A 18 39.05 24.87 -16.54
N PRO A 19 39.90 24.33 -15.64
CA PRO A 19 39.74 23.00 -15.10
C PRO A 19 38.45 22.90 -14.28
N GLY A 20 37.55 22.02 -14.70
CA GLY A 20 36.25 21.81 -14.05
C GLY A 20 35.05 22.43 -14.78
N LEU A 21 35.26 23.19 -15.85
CA LEU A 21 34.19 23.74 -16.70
C LEU A 21 34.03 22.89 -17.96
N THR A 22 32.84 22.35 -18.20
CA THR A 22 32.53 21.73 -19.50
C THR A 22 32.25 22.83 -20.53
N PRO A 23 32.51 22.63 -21.84
CA PRO A 23 32.26 23.64 -22.86
C PRO A 23 30.82 24.20 -22.84
N ALA A 24 29.85 23.34 -22.52
CA ALA A 24 28.44 23.72 -22.38
C ALA A 24 28.13 24.56 -21.13
N LEU A 25 28.93 24.45 -20.07
CA LEU A 25 28.81 25.28 -18.87
C LEU A 25 29.55 26.61 -19.05
N ALA A 26 30.68 26.61 -19.78
CA ALA A 26 31.40 27.82 -20.18
C ALA A 26 30.52 28.78 -21.02
N GLU A 27 29.71 28.23 -21.93
CA GLU A 27 28.77 29.02 -22.73
C GLU A 27 27.65 29.63 -21.89
N LYS A 28 27.14 28.91 -20.88
CA LYS A 28 26.14 29.42 -19.94
C LYS A 28 26.70 30.52 -19.04
N VAL A 29 27.90 30.29 -18.49
CA VAL A 29 28.62 31.29 -17.70
C VAL A 29 28.88 32.54 -18.54
N ALA A 30 29.21 32.41 -19.83
CA ALA A 30 29.37 33.56 -20.71
C ALA A 30 28.07 34.34 -20.97
N ALA A 31 26.92 33.64 -21.02
CA ALA A 31 25.61 34.24 -21.28
C ALA A 31 24.98 34.92 -20.06
N GLU A 32 25.28 34.47 -18.84
CA GLU A 32 24.71 34.99 -17.58
C GLU A 32 25.58 36.04 -16.87
N ARG A 33 26.73 36.40 -17.45
CA ARG A 33 27.51 37.57 -17.00
C ARG A 33 26.69 38.86 -17.16
N PRO A 34 26.82 39.84 -16.25
CA PRO A 34 27.74 39.89 -15.12
C PRO A 34 27.16 39.36 -13.80
N PHE A 35 27.95 38.61 -13.05
CA PHE A 35 27.58 38.12 -11.71
C PHE A 35 27.94 39.16 -10.64
N ALA A 36 26.98 39.54 -9.80
CA ALA A 36 27.18 40.54 -8.75
C ALA A 36 27.69 39.95 -7.43
N THR A 37 27.39 38.67 -7.15
CA THR A 37 27.77 37.98 -5.91
C THR A 37 28.26 36.56 -6.20
N LEU A 38 29.01 35.99 -5.26
CA LEU A 38 29.49 34.61 -5.36
C LEU A 38 28.32 33.60 -5.37
N ASP A 39 27.20 33.98 -4.73
CA ASP A 39 25.98 33.18 -4.66
C ASP A 39 25.22 33.15 -6.00
N ASP A 40 25.27 34.23 -6.77
CA ASP A 40 24.71 34.30 -8.12
C ASP A 40 25.45 33.34 -9.08
N PHE A 41 26.77 33.21 -8.90
CA PHE A 41 27.58 32.27 -9.64
C PHE A 41 27.39 30.80 -9.19
N SER A 42 27.19 30.54 -7.89
CA SER A 42 26.97 29.20 -7.35
C SER A 42 25.61 28.60 -7.72
N ASN A 43 24.59 29.44 -7.93
CA ASN A 43 23.24 29.04 -8.31
C ASN A 43 23.11 28.55 -9.77
N LEU A 44 24.17 28.62 -10.57
CA LEU A 44 24.17 28.11 -11.94
C LEU A 44 23.97 26.59 -11.98
N LYS A 45 22.92 26.16 -12.68
CA LYS A 45 22.51 24.75 -12.77
C LYS A 45 23.63 23.88 -13.37
N GLY A 46 24.34 23.16 -12.52
CA GLY A 46 25.45 22.27 -12.88
C GLY A 46 26.82 22.66 -12.33
N LEU A 47 26.91 23.75 -11.56
CA LEU A 47 28.10 24.10 -10.79
C LEU A 47 28.05 23.41 -9.43
N THR A 48 28.99 22.51 -9.16
CA THR A 48 29.14 21.86 -7.85
C THR A 48 30.18 22.60 -7.02
N GLU A 49 30.01 22.64 -5.70
CA GLU A 49 30.94 23.30 -4.76
C GLU A 49 32.40 22.84 -4.95
N LYS A 50 32.58 21.56 -5.29
CA LYS A 50 33.88 20.97 -5.62
C LYS A 50 34.53 21.60 -6.87
N ARG A 51 33.75 21.95 -7.90
CA ARG A 51 34.25 22.60 -9.12
C ARG A 51 34.58 24.07 -8.88
N LEU A 52 33.79 24.74 -8.05
CA LEU A 52 34.06 26.11 -7.61
C LEU A 52 35.36 26.18 -6.80
N ALA A 53 35.58 25.23 -5.89
CA ALA A 53 36.83 25.11 -5.14
C ALA A 53 38.06 24.91 -6.06
N THR A 54 37.96 24.05 -7.09
CA THR A 54 39.05 23.86 -8.07
C THR A 54 39.35 25.14 -8.87
N MET A 55 38.34 25.94 -9.23
CA MET A 55 38.55 27.22 -9.92
C MET A 55 39.16 28.28 -9.02
N MET A 56 38.78 28.31 -7.74
CA MET A 56 39.40 29.21 -6.76
C MET A 56 40.85 28.84 -6.48
N GLU A 57 41.19 27.55 -6.46
CA GLU A 57 42.58 27.08 -6.31
C GLU A 57 43.45 27.49 -7.51
N ASP A 58 42.93 27.33 -8.74
CA ASP A 58 43.65 27.71 -9.97
C ASP A 58 43.82 29.24 -10.07
N PHE A 59 42.80 30.01 -9.69
CA PHE A 59 42.89 31.47 -9.55
C PHE A 59 43.94 31.87 -8.51
N GLY A 60 43.98 31.20 -7.36
CA GLY A 60 45.01 31.39 -6.34
C GLY A 60 46.42 31.19 -6.87
N LYS A 61 46.65 30.10 -7.62
CA LYS A 61 47.96 29.83 -8.28
C LYS A 61 48.34 30.89 -9.30
N LYS A 62 47.37 31.41 -10.07
CA LYS A 62 47.62 32.47 -11.05
C LYS A 62 47.94 33.81 -10.40
N VAL A 63 47.27 34.16 -9.30
CA VAL A 63 47.56 35.36 -8.50
C VAL A 63 48.93 35.26 -7.81
N GLU A 64 49.29 34.07 -7.32
CA GLU A 64 50.64 33.81 -6.76
C GLU A 64 51.74 33.95 -7.82
N ALA A 65 51.51 33.48 -9.05
CA ALA A 65 52.44 33.64 -10.16
C ALA A 65 52.59 35.12 -10.60
N GLU A 66 51.50 35.88 -10.67
CA GLU A 66 51.53 37.31 -11.01
C GLU A 66 52.25 38.15 -9.94
N ASN A 67 52.08 37.80 -8.66
CA ASN A 67 52.77 38.45 -7.57
C ASN A 67 54.27 38.08 -7.52
N ALA A 68 54.64 36.86 -7.93
CA ALA A 68 56.04 36.45 -8.07
C ALA A 68 56.76 37.20 -9.20
N GLU A 69 56.09 37.47 -10.33
CA GLU A 69 56.65 38.29 -11.42
C GLU A 69 56.81 39.77 -11.03
N LYS A 70 55.89 40.33 -10.23
CA LYS A 70 55.99 41.71 -9.71
C LYS A 70 57.16 41.88 -8.72
N LEU A 71 57.52 40.83 -7.97
CA LEU A 71 58.69 40.82 -7.09
C LEU A 71 60.00 40.75 -7.88
N LEU A 72 60.04 40.00 -8.98
CA LEU A 72 61.20 39.93 -9.88
C LEU A 72 61.45 41.25 -10.63
N ASN A 73 60.40 41.99 -11.00
CA ASN A 73 60.54 43.29 -11.68
C ASN A 73 60.85 44.47 -10.73
N ALA A 74 60.66 44.31 -9.42
CA ALA A 74 61.05 45.30 -8.42
C ALA A 74 62.56 45.27 -8.09
N GLU A 75 63.24 44.15 -8.38
CA GLU A 75 64.67 43.96 -8.13
C GLU A 75 65.56 44.34 -9.33
N ALA A 76 64.96 44.61 -10.50
CA ALA A 76 65.67 45.06 -11.71
C ALA A 76 65.83 46.59 -11.81
N ALA A 77 65.42 47.37 -10.80
CA ALA A 77 65.46 48.84 -10.81
C ALA A 77 66.34 49.48 -9.73
N SER A 78 67.21 48.73 -9.03
CA SER A 78 68.10 49.30 -8.02
C SER A 78 69.49 48.65 -7.99
N SER A 79 70.18 48.63 -9.12
CA SER A 79 71.58 48.17 -9.19
C SER A 79 72.36 48.97 -10.22
N GLU A 80 72.50 50.27 -10.00
CA GLU A 80 73.49 51.07 -10.70
C GLU A 80 73.96 52.23 -9.81
N GLU A 81 74.69 51.90 -8.74
CA GLU A 81 75.82 52.70 -8.25
C GLU A 81 76.51 52.00 -7.09
N ILE A 82 77.81 52.28 -6.95
CA ILE A 82 78.76 51.81 -5.93
C ILE A 82 79.60 50.60 -6.38
N ALA A 83 80.46 50.85 -7.36
CA ALA A 83 81.71 50.14 -7.56
C ALA A 83 82.83 51.13 -7.91
N GLU A 84 83.40 51.81 -6.91
CA GLU A 84 84.72 52.50 -6.93
C GLU A 84 84.87 53.20 -5.56
N ALA A 85 85.97 53.19 -4.81
CA ALA A 85 87.35 52.89 -5.11
C ALA A 85 88.07 52.51 -3.80
N VAL A 86 88.94 51.50 -3.84
CA VAL A 86 89.99 51.28 -2.84
C VAL A 86 91.31 51.29 -3.59
N GLY A 87 92.12 52.32 -3.36
CA GLY A 87 93.43 52.45 -3.98
C GLY A 87 94.30 53.44 -3.24
N ASN A 88 95.37 52.89 -2.62
CA ASN A 88 96.65 53.50 -2.25
C ASN A 88 96.64 54.68 -1.25
N GLU A 89 97.64 54.90 -0.40
CA GLU A 89 99.05 54.49 -0.41
C GLU A 89 99.62 54.65 1.01
N VAL A 90 100.56 53.79 1.38
CA VAL A 90 101.33 53.88 2.63
C VAL A 90 102.74 54.35 2.30
N ASP A 91 103.16 55.48 2.89
CA ASP A 91 104.54 55.80 3.32
C ASP A 91 104.52 57.26 3.81
N LYS A 92 105.14 57.73 4.90
CA LYS A 92 106.15 57.19 5.82
C LYS A 92 106.16 58.10 7.07
N LEU A 93 106.89 57.62 8.07
CA LEU A 93 107.60 58.37 9.13
C LEU A 93 107.08 58.25 10.57
N THR A 94 107.69 57.26 11.24
CA THR A 94 108.43 57.38 12.50
C THR A 94 107.70 57.70 13.82
N ARG A 95 107.80 56.67 14.68
CA ARG A 95 108.18 56.73 16.10
C ARG A 95 107.10 57.22 17.09
N GLN A 96 106.72 56.24 17.93
CA GLN A 96 106.07 56.34 19.24
C GLN A 96 104.53 56.26 19.24
N SER A 97 103.99 55.08 19.61
CA SER A 97 102.88 54.92 20.57
C SER A 97 102.34 53.47 20.56
N ASN A 98 102.91 52.60 21.41
CA ASN A 98 102.30 51.30 21.74
C ASN A 98 100.98 51.49 22.53
N ILE A 99 100.71 52.70 23.01
CA ILE A 99 99.49 53.08 23.73
C ILE A 99 98.31 53.25 22.76
N ARG A 100 98.52 53.78 21.55
CA ARG A 100 97.45 53.92 20.54
C ARG A 100 96.92 52.59 20.03
N ARG A 101 97.76 51.59 19.77
CA ARG A 101 97.29 50.25 19.33
C ARG A 101 96.44 49.55 20.38
N VAL A 102 96.87 49.58 21.64
CA VAL A 102 96.10 48.99 22.75
C VAL A 102 94.79 49.74 22.97
N ILE A 103 94.79 51.08 22.92
CA ILE A 103 93.56 51.87 23.00
C ILE A 103 92.62 51.55 21.84
N THR A 104 93.13 51.42 20.62
CA THR A 104 92.30 51.09 19.45
C THR A 104 91.70 49.68 19.58
N TRP A 105 92.46 48.71 20.08
CA TRP A 105 91.96 47.35 20.36
C TRP A 105 90.93 47.30 21.49
N VAL A 106 91.13 48.07 22.55
CA VAL A 106 90.16 48.20 23.65
C VAL A 106 88.86 48.87 23.16
N VAL A 107 88.96 49.92 22.33
CA VAL A 107 87.78 50.56 21.72
C VAL A 107 87.04 49.61 20.79
N VAL A 108 87.75 48.83 19.97
CA VAL A 108 87.13 47.80 19.12
C VAL A 108 86.46 46.71 19.97
N LEU A 109 87.07 46.27 21.07
CA LEU A 109 86.45 45.30 21.99
C LEU A 109 85.21 45.88 22.69
N ILE A 110 85.22 47.16 23.06
CA ILE A 110 84.05 47.85 23.62
C ILE A 110 82.95 47.99 22.56
N LEU A 111 83.30 48.33 21.32
CA LEU A 111 82.34 48.39 20.21
C LEU A 111 81.77 47.00 19.88
N LEU A 112 82.61 45.96 19.91
CA LEU A 112 82.19 44.59 19.65
C LEU A 112 81.32 44.07 20.81
N GLY A 113 81.68 44.38 22.06
CA GLY A 113 80.84 44.12 23.22
C GLY A 113 79.51 44.88 23.17
N GLY A 114 79.53 46.13 22.72
CA GLY A 114 78.34 46.95 22.48
C GLY A 114 77.46 46.43 21.34
N ALA A 115 78.08 45.92 20.26
CA ALA A 115 77.39 45.31 19.14
C ALA A 115 76.77 43.95 19.51
N VAL A 116 77.47 43.13 20.30
CA VAL A 116 76.93 41.88 20.86
C VAL A 116 75.80 42.20 21.83
N PHE A 117 75.95 43.21 22.69
CA PHE A 117 74.89 43.66 23.58
C PHE A 117 73.67 44.17 22.80
N ALA A 118 73.88 44.92 21.72
CA ALA A 118 72.80 45.37 20.82
C ALA A 118 72.14 44.19 20.09
N ALA A 119 72.90 43.21 19.61
CA ALA A 119 72.37 42.01 18.96
C ALA A 119 71.56 41.14 19.93
N ILE A 120 71.97 41.02 21.19
CA ILE A 120 71.19 40.31 22.20
C ILE A 120 69.94 41.11 22.57
N LYS A 121 70.09 42.42 22.84
CA LYS A 121 68.98 43.27 23.31
C LYS A 121 67.94 43.55 22.22
N TRP A 122 68.33 43.69 20.96
CA TRP A 122 67.42 43.97 19.85
C TRP A 122 67.19 42.79 18.91
N GLY A 123 68.16 41.90 18.72
CA GLY A 123 68.00 40.73 17.85
C GLY A 123 67.05 39.68 18.44
N ILE A 124 67.12 39.40 19.75
CA ILE A 124 66.21 38.46 20.40
C ILE A 124 64.73 38.90 20.28
N PRO A 125 64.34 40.15 20.64
CA PRO A 125 62.96 40.59 20.47
C PRO A 125 62.53 40.68 19.00
N PHE A 126 63.42 41.08 18.07
CA PHE A 126 63.07 41.13 16.65
C PHE A 126 62.72 39.74 16.07
N VAL A 127 63.51 38.71 16.38
CA VAL A 127 63.25 37.34 15.93
C VAL A 127 62.00 36.78 16.61
N TYR A 128 61.79 37.08 17.89
CA TYR A 128 60.60 36.65 18.64
C TYR A 128 59.31 37.25 18.05
N ASP A 129 59.28 38.56 17.78
CA ASP A 129 58.11 39.23 17.25
C ASP A 129 57.84 38.87 15.78
N ARG A 130 58.87 38.69 14.95
CA ARG A 130 58.73 38.44 13.51
C ARG A 130 58.46 36.99 13.16
N TYR A 131 59.01 36.04 13.92
CA TYR A 131 58.97 34.61 13.57
C TYR A 131 58.32 33.72 14.62
N ILE A 132 58.47 33.99 15.92
CA ILE A 132 57.93 33.12 16.99
C ILE A 132 56.43 33.41 17.26
N LYS A 133 56.03 34.67 17.38
CA LYS A 133 54.61 35.04 17.57
C LYS A 133 53.64 34.50 16.50
N PRO A 134 53.94 34.56 15.18
CA PRO A 134 53.02 34.03 14.18
C PRO A 134 52.87 32.51 14.23
N VAL A 135 53.92 31.76 14.62
CA VAL A 135 53.77 30.29 14.83
C VAL A 135 53.04 29.95 16.12
N GLU A 136 53.16 30.74 17.19
CA GLU A 136 52.32 30.59 18.39
C GLU A 136 50.84 30.80 18.06
N ASN A 137 50.51 31.84 17.29
CA ASN A 137 49.14 32.12 16.85
C ASN A 137 48.62 31.04 15.88
N ASN A 138 49.42 30.60 14.91
CA ASN A 138 49.03 29.53 14.01
C ASN A 138 48.88 28.19 14.74
N ALA A 139 49.76 27.88 15.71
CA ALA A 139 49.61 26.68 16.53
C ALA A 139 48.32 26.73 17.36
N ALA A 140 47.95 27.90 17.88
CA ALA A 140 46.67 28.10 18.55
C ALA A 140 45.47 27.94 17.59
N SER A 141 45.51 28.53 16.39
CA SER A 141 44.45 28.39 15.38
C SER A 141 44.31 26.97 14.84
N ILE A 142 45.41 26.23 14.66
CA ILE A 142 45.36 24.82 14.24
C ILE A 142 44.73 23.96 15.34
N THR A 143 45.03 24.26 16.61
CA THR A 143 44.42 23.56 17.75
C THR A 143 42.92 23.85 17.82
N ASP A 144 42.53 25.12 17.70
CA ASP A 144 41.12 25.53 17.69
C ASP A 144 40.35 24.92 16.50
N LEU A 145 40.94 24.91 15.30
CA LEU A 145 40.35 24.28 14.12
C LEU A 145 40.22 22.76 14.30
N ALA A 146 41.22 22.10 14.89
CA ALA A 146 41.16 20.67 15.18
C ALA A 146 40.06 20.34 16.20
N ASP A 147 39.83 21.21 17.18
CA ASP A 147 38.76 21.05 18.17
C ASP A 147 37.38 21.33 17.55
N GLN A 148 37.25 22.34 16.69
CA GLN A 148 36.04 22.58 15.89
C GLN A 148 35.71 21.38 14.99
N GLN A 149 36.70 20.85 14.27
CA GLN A 149 36.52 19.68 13.41
C GLN A 149 36.07 18.45 14.20
N LYS A 150 36.66 18.18 15.37
CA LYS A 150 36.21 17.09 16.25
C LYS A 150 34.77 17.29 16.69
N ALA A 151 34.40 18.51 17.08
CA ALA A 151 33.02 18.82 17.49
C ALA A 151 32.02 18.64 16.34
N GLU A 152 32.38 19.08 15.12
CA GLU A 152 31.54 18.91 13.92
C GLU A 152 31.38 17.43 13.54
N ILE A 153 32.45 16.63 13.59
CA ILE A 153 32.39 15.18 13.34
C ILE A 153 31.44 14.51 14.34
N VAL A 154 31.56 14.84 15.63
CA VAL A 154 30.67 14.30 16.67
C VAL A 154 29.22 14.68 16.40
N ARG A 155 28.96 15.94 15.98
CA ARG A 155 27.62 16.41 15.65
C ARG A 155 27.04 15.70 14.43
N LEU A 156 27.84 15.52 13.37
CA LEU A 156 27.41 14.81 12.16
C LEU A 156 27.14 13.33 12.45
N ASP A 157 27.95 12.68 13.29
CA ASP A 157 27.72 11.30 13.73
C ASP A 157 26.39 11.19 14.51
N GLU A 158 26.09 12.16 15.38
CA GLU A 158 24.82 12.21 16.11
C GLU A 158 23.62 12.43 15.16
N GLU A 159 23.75 13.31 14.17
CA GLU A 159 22.70 13.53 13.16
C GLU A 159 22.48 12.31 12.26
N ILE A 160 23.56 11.64 11.84
CA ILE A 160 23.48 10.38 11.08
C ILE A 160 22.78 9.30 11.91
N ALA A 161 23.15 9.16 13.20
CA ALA A 161 22.49 8.21 14.10
C ALA A 161 20.99 8.52 14.25
N ALA A 162 20.62 9.80 14.42
CA ALA A 162 19.23 10.22 14.51
C ALA A 162 18.45 9.97 13.20
N LEU A 163 19.07 10.20 12.04
CA LEU A 163 18.45 9.92 10.74
C LEU A 163 18.28 8.41 10.51
N GLN A 164 19.24 7.59 10.92
CA GLN A 164 19.15 6.13 10.86
C GLN A 164 18.01 5.62 11.77
N GLU A 165 17.86 6.17 12.97
CA GLU A 165 16.74 5.82 13.86
C GLU A 165 15.39 6.21 13.26
N ARG A 166 15.29 7.41 12.66
CA ARG A 166 14.09 7.83 11.93
C ARG A 166 13.78 6.91 10.76
N ALA A 167 14.79 6.50 9.99
CA ALA A 167 14.63 5.57 8.88
C ALA A 167 14.10 4.21 9.37
N ALA A 168 14.73 3.63 10.40
CA ALA A 168 14.27 2.38 11.01
C ALA A 168 12.83 2.48 11.55
N THR A 169 12.47 3.63 12.14
CA THR A 169 11.10 3.89 12.62
C THR A 169 10.11 4.00 11.46
N LEU A 170 10.48 4.65 10.36
CA LEU A 170 9.65 4.76 9.16
C LEU A 170 9.47 3.40 8.47
N GLU A 171 10.51 2.60 8.38
CA GLU A 171 10.46 1.23 7.86
C GLU A 171 9.51 0.37 8.71
N ALA A 172 9.64 0.38 10.04
CA ALA A 172 8.73 -0.35 10.92
C ALA A 172 7.26 0.10 10.79
N ARG A 173 7.03 1.41 10.57
CA ARG A 173 5.68 1.93 10.31
C ARG A 173 5.16 1.49 8.94
N ALA A 174 6.01 1.42 7.92
CA ALA A 174 5.64 0.92 6.60
C ALA A 174 5.24 -0.56 6.68
N ASP A 175 6.04 -1.40 7.34
CA ASP A 175 5.72 -2.82 7.57
C ASP A 175 4.39 -3.00 8.32
N SER A 176 4.13 -2.17 9.33
CA SER A 176 2.86 -2.18 10.06
C SER A 176 1.67 -1.77 9.19
N VAL A 177 1.85 -0.82 8.27
CA VAL A 177 0.82 -0.41 7.33
C VAL A 177 0.53 -1.53 6.33
N ASP A 178 1.57 -2.18 5.80
CA ASP A 178 1.43 -3.31 4.86
C ASP A 178 0.69 -4.49 5.50
N GLN A 179 0.97 -4.79 6.78
CA GLN A 179 0.21 -5.79 7.53
C GLN A 179 -1.26 -5.41 7.71
N SER A 180 -1.54 -4.13 8.00
CA SER A 180 -2.92 -3.63 8.12
C SER A 180 -3.66 -3.69 6.79
N LEU A 181 -3.01 -3.34 5.68
CA LEU A 181 -3.57 -3.44 4.33
C LEU A 181 -3.88 -4.90 3.97
N ALA A 182 -2.95 -5.83 4.21
CA ALA A 182 -3.18 -7.25 3.98
C ALA A 182 -4.35 -7.80 4.82
N ALA A 183 -4.50 -7.36 6.07
CA ALA A 183 -5.62 -7.72 6.92
C ALA A 183 -6.95 -7.12 6.41
N GLN A 184 -6.95 -5.88 5.92
CA GLN A 184 -8.11 -5.25 5.31
C GLN A 184 -8.53 -5.96 4.02
N ASP A 185 -7.58 -6.30 3.14
CA ASP A 185 -7.86 -7.05 1.90
C ASP A 185 -8.50 -8.41 2.21
N ALA A 186 -8.00 -9.12 3.22
CA ALA A 186 -8.62 -10.37 3.67
C ALA A 186 -10.06 -10.15 4.17
N SER A 187 -10.32 -9.07 4.91
CA SER A 187 -11.67 -8.74 5.37
C SER A 187 -12.62 -8.38 4.22
N LEU A 188 -12.14 -7.64 3.22
CA LEU A 188 -12.93 -7.27 2.04
C LEU A 188 -13.28 -8.51 1.21
N LEU A 189 -12.33 -9.43 1.01
CA LEU A 189 -12.60 -10.72 0.35
C LEU A 189 -13.63 -11.55 1.12
N GLN A 190 -13.58 -11.54 2.45
CA GLN A 190 -14.59 -12.20 3.27
C GLN A 190 -15.98 -11.56 3.09
N LEU A 191 -16.08 -10.23 3.10
CA LEU A 191 -17.33 -9.52 2.86
C LEU A 191 -17.88 -9.78 1.46
N GLU A 192 -17.04 -9.81 0.43
CA GLU A 192 -17.44 -10.13 -0.94
C GLU A 192 -18.02 -11.56 -1.02
N ASN A 193 -17.36 -12.53 -0.37
CA ASN A 193 -17.85 -13.91 -0.33
C ASN A 193 -19.17 -14.03 0.44
N MET A 194 -19.31 -13.35 1.58
CA MET A 194 -20.57 -13.32 2.33
C MET A 194 -21.70 -12.69 1.50
N GLN A 195 -21.41 -11.61 0.77
CA GLN A 195 -22.39 -10.99 -0.12
C GLN A 195 -22.83 -11.95 -1.23
N LYS A 196 -21.89 -12.63 -1.89
CA LYS A 196 -22.23 -13.62 -2.93
C LYS A 196 -23.08 -14.76 -2.40
N LEU A 197 -22.77 -15.27 -1.21
CA LEU A 197 -23.57 -16.30 -0.55
C LEU A 197 -24.98 -15.80 -0.26
N LEU A 198 -25.10 -14.59 0.32
CA LEU A 198 -26.40 -14.03 0.69
C LEU A 198 -27.27 -13.72 -0.54
N ASP A 199 -26.68 -13.22 -1.64
CA ASP A 199 -27.39 -12.97 -2.90
C ASP A 199 -27.89 -14.27 -3.55
N SER A 200 -27.08 -15.34 -3.47
CA SER A 200 -27.46 -16.69 -3.92
C SER A 200 -28.61 -17.25 -3.08
N ASP A 201 -28.46 -17.24 -1.75
CA ASP A 201 -29.46 -17.74 -0.82
C ASP A 201 -30.78 -16.99 -0.96
N PHE A 202 -30.74 -15.66 -1.07
CA PHE A 202 -31.92 -14.83 -1.26
C PHE A 202 -32.65 -15.16 -2.58
N SER A 203 -31.91 -15.36 -3.67
CA SER A 203 -32.49 -15.69 -4.98
C SER A 203 -33.14 -17.08 -4.99
N ILE A 204 -32.48 -18.06 -4.36
CA ILE A 204 -33.00 -19.43 -4.21
C ILE A 204 -34.27 -19.41 -3.35
N HIS A 205 -34.19 -18.86 -2.13
CA HIS A 205 -35.34 -18.80 -1.22
C HIS A 205 -36.49 -17.98 -1.79
N LYS A 206 -36.23 -16.87 -2.47
CA LYS A 206 -37.30 -16.11 -3.15
C LYS A 206 -38.03 -16.98 -4.17
N THR A 207 -37.30 -17.75 -4.97
CA THR A 207 -37.90 -18.62 -5.99
C THR A 207 -38.68 -19.77 -5.34
N GLU A 208 -38.11 -20.40 -4.31
CA GLU A 208 -38.71 -21.50 -3.56
C GLU A 208 -39.99 -21.07 -2.83
N VAL A 209 -39.93 -19.97 -2.07
CA VAL A 209 -41.09 -19.44 -1.32
C VAL A 209 -42.21 -18.98 -2.26
N LEU A 210 -41.87 -18.35 -3.40
CA LEU A 210 -42.89 -17.95 -4.39
C LEU A 210 -43.51 -19.18 -5.06
N ALA A 211 -42.72 -20.21 -5.36
CA ALA A 211 -43.24 -21.47 -5.91
C ALA A 211 -44.18 -22.16 -4.90
N GLU A 212 -43.76 -22.26 -3.63
CA GLU A 212 -44.56 -22.85 -2.57
C GLU A 212 -45.87 -22.08 -2.34
N LEU A 213 -45.81 -20.75 -2.25
CA LEU A 213 -47.00 -19.91 -2.10
C LEU A 213 -47.95 -20.09 -3.30
N SER A 214 -47.41 -20.18 -4.52
CA SER A 214 -48.21 -20.43 -5.72
C SER A 214 -48.88 -21.80 -5.69
N ASN A 215 -48.19 -22.82 -5.17
CA ASN A 215 -48.74 -24.17 -5.02
C ASN A 215 -49.88 -24.18 -3.99
N GLN A 216 -49.65 -23.58 -2.81
CA GLN A 216 -50.65 -23.44 -1.75
C GLN A 216 -51.88 -22.67 -2.23
N LEU A 217 -51.70 -21.56 -2.96
CA LEU A 217 -52.81 -20.79 -3.52
C LEU A 217 -53.64 -21.62 -4.51
N SER A 218 -52.98 -22.38 -5.38
CA SER A 218 -53.66 -23.27 -6.34
C SER A 218 -54.42 -24.38 -5.63
N MET A 219 -53.85 -24.91 -4.55
CA MET A 219 -54.50 -25.91 -3.69
C MET A 219 -55.75 -25.34 -3.01
N THR A 220 -55.64 -24.20 -2.33
CA THR A 220 -56.77 -23.54 -1.67
C THR A 220 -57.87 -23.16 -2.67
N ARG A 221 -57.50 -22.67 -3.85
CA ARG A 221 -58.47 -22.34 -4.91
C ARG A 221 -59.19 -23.58 -5.43
N SER A 222 -58.48 -24.71 -5.57
CA SER A 222 -59.10 -25.97 -5.97
C SER A 222 -60.11 -26.46 -4.91
N ILE A 223 -59.77 -26.34 -3.62
CA ILE A 223 -60.68 -26.64 -2.51
C ILE A 223 -61.92 -25.72 -2.53
N GLU A 224 -61.75 -24.43 -2.80
CA GLU A 224 -62.85 -23.47 -2.90
C GLU A 224 -63.81 -23.82 -4.05
N LEU A 225 -63.28 -24.07 -5.25
CA LEU A 225 -64.07 -24.47 -6.41
C LEU A 225 -64.83 -25.78 -6.17
N ILE A 226 -64.17 -26.77 -5.56
CA ILE A 226 -64.81 -28.03 -5.20
C ILE A 226 -65.90 -27.79 -4.14
N SER A 227 -65.63 -26.97 -3.12
CA SER A 227 -66.63 -26.62 -2.09
C SER A 227 -67.85 -25.92 -2.69
N ARG A 228 -67.65 -25.03 -3.65
CA ARG A 228 -68.73 -24.35 -4.38
C ARG A 228 -69.51 -25.32 -5.28
N SER A 229 -68.83 -26.26 -5.92
CA SER A 229 -69.49 -27.31 -6.71
C SER A 229 -70.40 -28.19 -5.87
N ARG A 230 -70.03 -28.50 -4.61
CA ARG A 230 -70.88 -29.24 -3.66
C ARG A 230 -72.18 -28.49 -3.35
N LEU A 231 -72.08 -27.18 -3.15
CA LEU A 231 -73.25 -26.32 -2.97
C LEU A 231 -74.16 -26.36 -4.21
N TYR A 232 -73.58 -26.18 -5.40
CA TYR A 232 -74.35 -26.26 -6.65
C TYR A 232 -75.02 -27.61 -6.89
N LEU A 233 -74.40 -28.72 -6.47
CA LEU A 233 -75.01 -30.04 -6.52
C LEU A 233 -76.23 -30.13 -5.59
N SER A 234 -76.16 -29.54 -4.39
CA SER A 234 -77.29 -29.48 -3.46
C SER A 234 -78.45 -28.61 -3.97
N GLU A 235 -78.15 -27.58 -4.75
CA GLU A 235 -79.11 -26.68 -5.39
C GLU A 235 -79.63 -27.21 -6.74
N SER A 236 -79.24 -28.43 -7.15
CA SER A 236 -79.56 -29.01 -8.46
C SER A 236 -79.05 -28.19 -9.67
N ASN A 237 -78.02 -27.36 -9.47
CA ASN A 237 -77.39 -26.57 -10.51
C ASN A 237 -76.18 -27.29 -11.12
N PHE A 238 -76.44 -28.34 -11.89
CA PHE A 238 -75.42 -29.26 -12.39
C PHE A 238 -74.46 -28.64 -13.41
N GLY A 239 -74.92 -27.63 -14.17
CA GLY A 239 -74.08 -26.95 -15.17
C GLY A 239 -72.96 -26.14 -14.52
N LEU A 240 -73.29 -25.34 -13.49
CA LEU A 240 -72.29 -24.59 -12.72
C LEU A 240 -71.39 -25.52 -11.90
N ALA A 241 -71.96 -26.58 -11.31
CA ALA A 241 -71.17 -27.59 -10.60
C ALA A 241 -70.11 -28.21 -11.52
N LYS A 242 -70.50 -28.61 -12.75
CA LYS A 242 -69.57 -29.19 -13.72
C LYS A 242 -68.50 -28.20 -14.16
N ALA A 243 -68.85 -26.94 -14.37
CA ALA A 243 -67.89 -25.90 -14.74
C ALA A 243 -66.84 -25.67 -13.64
N ASP A 244 -67.25 -25.62 -12.38
CA ASP A 244 -66.33 -25.47 -11.24
C ASP A 244 -65.42 -26.69 -11.05
N LEU A 245 -65.96 -27.90 -11.25
CA LEU A 245 -65.17 -29.13 -11.21
C LEU A 245 -64.12 -29.17 -12.32
N GLN A 246 -64.45 -28.70 -13.53
CA GLN A 246 -63.49 -28.59 -14.63
C GLN A 246 -62.39 -27.57 -14.30
N ALA A 247 -62.76 -26.41 -13.76
CA ALA A 247 -61.77 -25.41 -13.35
C ALA A 247 -60.87 -25.91 -12.21
N ALA A 248 -61.43 -26.66 -11.24
CA ALA A 248 -60.66 -27.28 -10.18
C ALA A 248 -59.71 -28.35 -10.73
N ARG A 249 -60.20 -29.22 -11.60
CA ARG A 249 -59.41 -30.25 -12.29
C ARG A 249 -58.19 -29.65 -12.98
N ASP A 250 -58.40 -28.60 -13.78
CA ASP A 250 -57.31 -27.96 -14.52
C ASP A 250 -56.22 -27.43 -13.58
N LEU A 251 -56.61 -26.80 -12.46
CA LEU A 251 -55.67 -26.35 -11.43
C LEU A 251 -54.92 -27.52 -10.77
N LEU A 252 -55.61 -28.62 -10.44
CA LEU A 252 -55.00 -29.81 -9.84
C LEU A 252 -54.00 -30.49 -10.79
N TYR A 253 -54.23 -30.48 -12.10
CA TYR A 253 -53.24 -30.97 -13.07
C TYR A 253 -51.95 -30.13 -13.05
N THR A 254 -52.04 -28.80 -12.87
CA THR A 254 -50.84 -27.95 -12.77
C THR A 254 -49.98 -28.23 -11.53
N LEU A 255 -50.55 -28.90 -10.54
CA LEU A 255 -49.91 -29.25 -9.28
C LEU A 255 -49.16 -30.60 -9.36
N LEU A 256 -49.51 -31.50 -10.30
CA LEU A 256 -48.89 -32.83 -10.42
C LEU A 256 -47.37 -32.81 -10.62
N GLU A 257 -46.85 -31.80 -11.32
CA GLU A 257 -45.41 -31.67 -11.58
C GLU A 257 -44.66 -30.94 -10.46
N LYS A 258 -45.38 -30.34 -9.51
CA LYS A 258 -44.84 -29.41 -8.51
C LYS A 258 -44.86 -29.95 -7.09
N LEU A 259 -45.67 -30.98 -6.82
CA LEU A 259 -45.77 -31.61 -5.51
C LEU A 259 -44.70 -32.69 -5.31
N PRO A 260 -44.33 -32.97 -4.04
CA PRO A 260 -43.43 -34.06 -3.72
C PRO A 260 -44.06 -35.43 -4.02
N ALA A 261 -43.21 -36.42 -4.31
CA ALA A 261 -43.62 -37.72 -4.89
C ALA A 261 -44.60 -38.52 -4.02
N ASP A 262 -44.58 -38.31 -2.72
CA ASP A 262 -45.48 -38.89 -1.71
C ASP A 262 -46.93 -38.37 -1.83
N GLN A 263 -47.11 -37.11 -2.22
CA GLN A 263 -48.43 -36.48 -2.33
C GLN A 263 -49.05 -36.62 -3.73
N ILE A 264 -48.22 -36.88 -4.76
CA ILE A 264 -48.69 -37.07 -6.15
C ILE A 264 -49.70 -38.23 -6.25
N GLY A 265 -49.50 -39.31 -5.49
CA GLY A 265 -50.42 -40.45 -5.49
C GLY A 265 -51.82 -40.07 -5.01
N ALA A 266 -51.91 -39.37 -3.87
CA ALA A 266 -53.16 -38.85 -3.34
C ALA A 266 -53.82 -37.84 -4.30
N LEU A 267 -53.03 -36.93 -4.89
CA LEU A 267 -53.53 -35.93 -5.83
C LEU A 267 -54.13 -36.57 -7.09
N LYS A 268 -53.54 -37.65 -7.61
CA LYS A 268 -54.10 -38.42 -8.73
C LYS A 268 -55.46 -39.02 -8.39
N ILE A 269 -55.62 -39.55 -7.17
CA ILE A 269 -56.90 -40.07 -6.69
C ILE A 269 -57.95 -38.95 -6.63
N VAL A 270 -57.59 -37.75 -6.16
CA VAL A 270 -58.49 -36.59 -6.18
C VAL A 270 -58.92 -36.26 -7.60
N ILE A 271 -57.99 -36.16 -8.54
CA ILE A 271 -58.27 -35.85 -9.95
C ILE A 271 -59.19 -36.92 -10.56
N GLU A 272 -58.91 -38.20 -10.31
CA GLU A 272 -59.76 -39.31 -10.78
C GLU A 272 -61.19 -39.20 -10.25
N ARG A 273 -61.35 -38.85 -8.97
CA ARG A 273 -62.67 -38.62 -8.35
C ARG A 273 -63.40 -37.44 -8.98
N VAL A 274 -62.70 -36.33 -9.24
CA VAL A 274 -63.27 -35.16 -9.93
C VAL A 274 -63.70 -35.52 -11.36
N ASP A 275 -62.89 -36.30 -12.09
CA ASP A 275 -63.20 -36.73 -13.45
C ASP A 275 -64.44 -37.62 -13.50
N MET A 276 -64.54 -38.58 -12.57
CA MET A 276 -65.74 -39.40 -12.41
C MET A 276 -66.98 -38.56 -12.10
N ALA A 277 -66.86 -37.53 -11.26
CA ALA A 277 -67.97 -36.63 -10.98
C ALA A 277 -68.40 -35.83 -12.22
N ILE A 278 -67.45 -35.30 -12.99
CA ILE A 278 -67.71 -34.56 -14.24
C ILE A 278 -68.43 -35.43 -15.28
N GLU A 279 -68.01 -36.70 -15.41
CA GLU A 279 -68.61 -37.67 -16.33
C GLU A 279 -70.05 -38.02 -15.94
N LYS A 280 -70.29 -38.22 -14.64
CA LYS A 280 -71.61 -38.59 -14.09
C LYS A 280 -72.63 -37.44 -14.16
N LEU A 281 -72.20 -36.19 -14.31
CA LEU A 281 -73.10 -35.04 -14.39
C LEU A 281 -73.58 -34.76 -15.84
N PRO A 282 -74.91 -34.57 -16.04
CA PRO A 282 -75.98 -34.45 -15.03
C PRO A 282 -76.79 -35.74 -14.74
N ALA A 283 -76.43 -36.87 -15.36
CA ALA A 283 -77.26 -38.09 -15.34
C ALA A 283 -77.35 -38.77 -13.96
N TYR A 284 -76.28 -38.72 -13.15
CA TYR A 284 -76.18 -39.39 -11.85
C TYR A 284 -75.67 -38.42 -10.76
N PRO A 285 -76.47 -37.41 -10.36
CA PRO A 285 -76.00 -36.33 -9.49
C PRO A 285 -75.66 -36.76 -8.07
N VAL A 286 -76.34 -37.76 -7.51
CA VAL A 286 -76.06 -38.29 -6.16
C VAL A 286 -74.71 -39.02 -6.12
N VAL A 287 -74.40 -39.79 -7.17
CA VAL A 287 -73.11 -40.49 -7.27
C VAL A 287 -71.98 -39.48 -7.47
N ALA A 288 -72.20 -38.48 -8.33
CA ALA A 288 -71.25 -37.39 -8.52
C ALA A 288 -70.97 -36.64 -7.21
N ALA A 289 -72.00 -36.34 -6.40
CA ALA A 289 -71.83 -35.67 -5.11
C ALA A 289 -70.89 -36.44 -4.15
N ASN A 290 -71.03 -37.77 -4.09
CA ASN A 290 -70.14 -38.60 -3.26
C ASN A 290 -68.67 -38.56 -3.75
N ASP A 291 -68.44 -38.59 -5.06
CA ASP A 291 -67.08 -38.47 -5.61
C ASP A 291 -66.48 -37.08 -5.32
N VAL A 292 -67.29 -36.01 -5.42
CA VAL A 292 -66.87 -34.64 -5.07
C VAL A 292 -66.56 -34.50 -3.57
N ASP A 293 -67.39 -35.09 -2.71
CA ASP A 293 -67.16 -35.09 -1.25
C ASP A 293 -65.85 -35.81 -0.90
N THR A 294 -65.61 -36.96 -1.54
CA THR A 294 -64.36 -37.72 -1.36
C THR A 294 -63.17 -36.89 -1.83
N ALA A 295 -63.22 -36.32 -3.04
CA ALA A 295 -62.17 -35.47 -3.58
C ALA A 295 -61.85 -34.28 -2.66
N TRP A 296 -62.89 -33.63 -2.13
CA TRP A 296 -62.75 -32.53 -1.16
C TRP A 296 -62.05 -32.96 0.12
N GLN A 297 -62.44 -34.10 0.70
CA GLN A 297 -61.86 -34.60 1.94
C GLN A 297 -60.36 -34.86 1.79
N TYR A 298 -59.94 -35.52 0.70
CA TYR A 298 -58.52 -35.78 0.44
C TYR A 298 -57.69 -34.49 0.32
N LEU A 299 -58.25 -33.42 -0.25
CA LEU A 299 -57.56 -32.13 -0.36
C LEU A 299 -57.48 -31.39 0.98
N VAL A 300 -58.54 -31.44 1.80
CA VAL A 300 -58.57 -30.82 3.12
C VAL A 300 -57.68 -31.56 4.12
N ASP A 301 -57.61 -32.89 4.02
CA ASP A 301 -56.75 -33.73 4.85
C ASP A 301 -55.25 -33.60 4.48
N GLY A 302 -54.91 -32.73 3.53
CA GLY A 302 -53.53 -32.42 3.17
C GLY A 302 -52.85 -33.48 2.32
N LEU A 303 -53.61 -34.22 1.48
CA LEU A 303 -53.11 -35.28 0.61
C LEU A 303 -52.33 -36.35 1.39
N PRO A 304 -53.01 -37.20 2.19
CA PRO A 304 -52.35 -38.22 2.99
C PRO A 304 -51.48 -39.13 2.11
N ASN A 305 -50.28 -39.45 2.57
CA ASN A 305 -49.33 -40.29 1.83
C ASN A 305 -49.97 -41.66 1.50
N VAL A 306 -50.27 -41.90 0.22
CA VAL A 306 -50.84 -43.17 -0.23
C VAL A 306 -49.68 -44.05 -0.71
N PRO A 307 -49.32 -45.13 0.01
CA PRO A 307 -48.26 -46.02 -0.44
C PRO A 307 -48.61 -46.61 -1.80
N ALA A 308 -47.63 -46.70 -2.70
CA ALA A 308 -47.76 -47.08 -4.11
C ALA A 308 -48.28 -48.52 -4.40
N GLN A 309 -48.89 -49.20 -3.43
CA GLN A 309 -49.30 -50.61 -3.52
C GLN A 309 -50.79 -50.84 -3.85
N ALA A 310 -51.52 -49.82 -4.32
CA ALA A 310 -52.94 -49.97 -4.66
C ALA A 310 -53.23 -50.18 -6.17
N VAL A 311 -52.23 -50.52 -7.00
CA VAL A 311 -52.44 -50.66 -8.47
C VAL A 311 -51.96 -51.98 -9.08
N THR A 312 -51.76 -53.03 -8.28
CA THR A 312 -51.49 -54.37 -8.82
C THR A 312 -52.78 -55.20 -8.74
N PRO A 313 -53.39 -55.62 -9.86
CA PRO A 313 -54.52 -56.54 -9.80
C PRO A 313 -54.04 -57.88 -9.23
N VAL A 314 -54.64 -58.28 -8.10
CA VAL A 314 -54.41 -59.61 -7.52
C VAL A 314 -55.01 -60.64 -8.48
N ILE A 315 -54.17 -61.30 -9.27
CA ILE A 315 -54.53 -62.54 -9.94
C ILE A 315 -54.54 -63.62 -8.86
N LEU A 316 -55.73 -64.03 -8.44
CA LEU A 316 -55.92 -65.20 -7.56
C LEU A 316 -55.62 -66.48 -8.37
N PRO A 317 -54.71 -67.37 -7.94
CA PRO A 317 -54.69 -68.73 -8.47
C PRO A 317 -55.93 -69.48 -7.98
N SER A 318 -56.59 -70.19 -8.90
CA SER A 318 -57.71 -71.09 -8.60
C SER A 318 -57.29 -72.15 -7.58
N THR A 319 -57.93 -72.14 -6.41
CA THR A 319 -57.86 -73.26 -5.47
C THR A 319 -59.01 -74.22 -5.79
N GLU A 320 -58.66 -75.43 -6.18
CA GLU A 320 -59.60 -76.52 -6.40
C GLU A 320 -60.38 -76.87 -5.12
N THR A 321 -61.67 -77.10 -5.33
CA THR A 321 -62.64 -77.68 -4.41
C THR A 321 -62.23 -79.08 -3.92
N PRO A 322 -62.38 -79.38 -2.63
CA PRO A 322 -62.77 -80.72 -2.21
C PRO A 322 -64.24 -80.77 -1.78
N GLU A 323 -64.98 -81.73 -2.36
CA GLU A 323 -66.35 -82.14 -2.04
C GLU A 323 -66.47 -82.85 -0.67
N PRO A 324 -67.70 -83.08 -0.15
CA PRO A 324 -68.03 -83.08 1.28
C PRO A 324 -68.05 -84.47 1.95
N THR A 325 -68.04 -84.53 3.28
CA THR A 325 -68.53 -85.71 4.04
C THR A 325 -69.09 -85.36 5.43
N ALA A 326 -70.40 -85.62 5.56
CA ALA A 326 -71.25 -86.08 6.68
C ALA A 326 -71.07 -85.62 8.16
N THR A 327 -72.15 -84.97 8.63
CA THR A 327 -72.92 -85.14 9.89
C THR A 327 -72.44 -86.15 10.95
N VAL A 328 -72.30 -85.68 12.20
CA VAL A 328 -72.83 -86.34 13.42
C VAL A 328 -73.33 -85.29 14.42
N GLU A 329 -74.57 -85.50 14.85
CA GLU A 329 -75.41 -84.87 15.87
C GLU A 329 -74.97 -85.26 17.31
N THR A 330 -75.07 -84.36 18.31
CA THR A 330 -75.50 -84.67 19.71
C THR A 330 -75.72 -83.35 20.50
N ALA A 331 -76.69 -83.40 21.40
CA ALA A 331 -77.54 -82.33 21.94
C ALA A 331 -77.17 -81.77 23.34
N ALA A 332 -78.07 -80.89 23.82
CA ALA A 332 -78.33 -80.33 25.18
C ALA A 332 -77.75 -78.92 25.43
N THR A 333 -78.49 -77.80 25.55
CA THR A 333 -79.73 -77.40 26.28
C THR A 333 -79.46 -76.78 27.67
N LEU A 334 -80.12 -75.62 27.91
CA LEU A 334 -80.38 -74.83 29.14
C LEU A 334 -79.50 -73.56 29.33
N GLU A 335 -80.04 -72.35 29.09
CA GLU A 335 -80.82 -71.46 30.00
C GLU A 335 -79.97 -70.89 31.16
N ALA A 336 -80.08 -69.66 31.68
CA ALA A 336 -80.73 -68.39 31.35
C ALA A 336 -80.27 -67.35 32.43
N THR A 337 -80.43 -66.04 32.15
CA THR A 337 -81.02 -65.02 33.07
C THR A 337 -80.12 -64.00 33.81
N THR A 338 -80.32 -62.76 33.35
CA THR A 338 -80.50 -61.42 33.99
C THR A 338 -79.74 -60.97 35.26
N THR A 339 -79.06 -59.83 35.05
CA THR A 339 -78.97 -58.57 35.83
C THR A 339 -79.97 -58.35 36.98
N PRO A 340 -79.52 -57.66 38.04
CA PRO A 340 -80.14 -56.40 38.47
C PRO A 340 -79.22 -55.17 38.34
#